data_AF-A0A1R2BLQ2-F1
#
_entry.id   AF-A0A1R2BLQ2-F1
#
_cell.length_a   1.000
_cell.length_b   1.000
_cell.length_c   1.000
_cell.angle_alpha   90.00
_cell.angle_beta   90.00
_cell.angle_gamma   90.00
#
_symmetry.space_group_name_H-M   'P 1'
#
loop_
_entity.id
_entity.type
_entity.pdbx_description
1 polymer ?
#
loop_
_entity_poly.entity_id
_entity_poly.type
_entity_poly.pdbx_seq_one_letter_code
_entity_poly.pdbx_strand_id
1 'polypeptide(L)'
;METIEELEKLKTMYEGALNRLQEYSISENKAINMPISSVGFIQGRLINTKEVFVCISPELTLKTTTQACQDMISRKIADLNLELQTYKKPEKTIDEIFQRLKVLEQEENSTSCLGQIVEKPQEPMVIKEKSAEIEKKVRFEDVKVMEKIPEEALETEPKAKVSRFKQEMASKRKA
;
A
#
# COMPACT_ATOMS: atom_id res chain seq x y z
N MET A 1 -11.33 13.94 7.05
CA MET A 1 -10.82 13.67 5.69
C MET A 1 -9.44 14.30 5.66
N GLU A 2 -8.40 13.51 5.48
CA GLU A 2 -7.05 14.04 5.32
C GLU A 2 -6.97 14.79 3.98
N THR A 3 -6.34 15.96 3.99
CA THR A 3 -6.13 16.75 2.77
C THR A 3 -4.94 16.19 1.99
N ILE A 4 -4.92 16.38 0.67
CA ILE A 4 -3.80 15.92 -0.19
C ILE A 4 -2.46 16.50 0.32
N GLU A 5 -2.48 17.74 0.80
CA GLU A 5 -1.30 18.40 1.39
C GLU A 5 -0.78 17.70 2.65
N GLU A 6 -1.68 17.18 3.51
CA GLU A 6 -1.29 16.43 4.71
C GLU A 6 -0.63 15.11 4.35
N LEU A 7 -1.14 14.40 3.33
CA LEU A 7 -0.54 13.17 2.83
C LEU A 7 0.85 13.40 2.23
N GLU A 8 1.04 14.49 1.49
CA GLU A 8 2.35 14.85 0.92
C GLU A 8 3.37 15.26 2.00
N LYS A 9 2.92 16.01 3.03
CA LYS A 9 3.75 16.31 4.21
C LYS A 9 4.16 15.04 4.94
N LEU A 10 3.20 14.14 5.16
CA LEU A 10 3.44 12.87 5.83
C LEU A 10 4.44 12.00 5.06
N LYS A 11 4.30 11.90 3.74
CA LYS A 11 5.26 11.22 2.87
C LYS A 11 6.67 11.82 3.00
N THR A 12 6.78 13.14 2.96
CA THR A 12 8.06 13.85 3.11
C THR A 12 8.73 13.54 4.46
N MET A 13 7.94 13.44 5.53
CA MET A 13 8.44 13.05 6.85
C MET A 13 9.00 11.61 6.85
N TYR A 14 8.30 10.65 6.23
CA TYR A 14 8.77 9.27 6.12
C TYR A 14 10.05 9.14 5.27
N GLU A 15 10.13 9.84 4.14
CA GLU A 15 11.34 9.89 3.31
C GLU A 15 12.52 10.50 4.07
N GLY A 16 12.28 11.60 4.80
CA GLY A 16 13.29 12.21 5.66
C GLY A 16 13.77 11.26 6.77
N ALA A 17 12.86 10.49 7.37
CA ALA A 17 13.20 9.48 8.38
C ALA A 17 14.04 8.34 7.79
N LEU A 18 13.69 7.86 6.59
CA LEU A 18 14.43 6.80 5.89
C LEU A 18 15.87 7.23 5.60
N ASN A 19 16.06 8.44 5.07
CA ASN A 19 17.38 8.98 4.76
C ASN A 19 18.26 9.10 6.02
N ARG A 20 17.69 9.57 7.14
CA ARG A 20 18.41 9.65 8.43
C ARG A 20 18.78 8.28 8.97
N LEU A 21 17.88 7.30 8.88
CA LEU A 21 18.16 5.93 9.31
C LEU A 21 19.31 5.31 8.51
N GLN A 22 19.36 5.56 7.21
CA GLN A 22 20.48 5.12 6.36
C GLN A 22 21.80 5.78 6.79
N GLU A 23 21.79 7.11 7.00
CA GLU A 23 22.98 7.85 7.45
C GLU A 23 23.53 7.33 8.79
N TYR A 24 22.64 7.07 9.75
CA TYR A 24 23.02 6.62 11.09
C TYR A 24 23.45 5.15 11.12
N SER A 25 22.96 4.31 10.21
CA SER A 25 23.37 2.90 10.14
C SER A 25 24.87 2.71 9.89
N ILE A 26 25.52 3.69 9.24
CA ILE A 26 26.93 3.64 8.86
C ILE A 26 27.83 4.35 9.90
N SER A 27 27.25 5.24 10.73
CA SER A 27 28.00 6.23 11.50
C SER A 27 27.98 5.97 13.02
N GLU A 28 28.52 4.84 13.46
CA GLU A 28 28.69 4.56 14.90
C GLU A 28 29.56 5.64 15.58
N ASN A 29 29.22 6.04 16.81
CA ASN A 29 29.91 7.07 17.60
C ASN A 29 29.90 8.50 17.02
N LYS A 30 29.11 8.79 15.99
CA LYS A 30 28.94 10.15 15.46
C LYS A 30 28.34 11.08 16.53
N ALA A 31 28.93 12.26 16.69
CA ALA A 31 28.39 13.31 17.53
C ALA A 31 27.12 13.89 16.90
N ILE A 32 26.07 14.02 17.70
CA ILE A 32 24.77 14.55 17.27
C ILE A 32 24.29 15.61 18.26
N ASN A 33 23.50 16.57 17.76
CA ASN A 33 22.80 17.55 18.60
C ASN A 33 21.33 17.14 18.67
N MET A 34 20.89 16.71 19.85
CA MET A 34 19.53 16.27 20.10
C MET A 34 18.70 17.44 20.67
N PRO A 35 17.58 17.80 20.04
CA PRO A 35 16.71 18.85 20.57
C PRO A 35 16.04 18.40 21.87
N ILE A 36 16.09 19.23 22.91
CA ILE A 36 15.34 19.03 24.16
C ILE A 36 14.04 19.85 24.14
N SER A 37 14.13 21.07 23.58
CA SER A 37 13.05 22.06 23.52
C SER A 37 13.14 22.85 22.22
N SER A 38 12.22 23.80 22.03
CA SER A 38 12.20 24.68 20.85
C SER A 38 13.47 25.54 20.68
N VAL A 39 14.24 25.74 21.75
CA VAL A 39 15.44 26.61 21.77
C VAL A 39 16.70 25.91 22.25
N GLY A 40 16.61 24.67 22.76
CA GLY A 40 17.70 23.98 23.44
C GLY A 40 18.11 22.67 22.78
N PHE A 41 19.42 22.44 22.68
CA PHE A 41 20.02 21.21 22.17
C PHE A 41 21.02 20.63 23.18
N ILE A 42 21.05 19.31 23.30
CA ILE A 42 22.12 18.56 24.00
C ILE A 42 23.02 17.91 22.95
N GLN A 43 24.32 18.02 23.15
CA GLN A 43 25.29 17.25 22.38
C GLN A 43 25.39 15.83 22.95
N GLY A 44 25.22 14.84 22.09
CA GLY A 44 25.34 13.42 22.40
C GLY A 44 26.19 12.68 21.38
N ARG A 45 26.33 11.36 21.55
CA ARG A 45 26.96 10.46 20.59
C ARG A 45 26.01 9.31 20.28
N LEU A 46 25.96 8.90 19.01
CA LEU A 46 25.19 7.73 18.60
C LEU A 46 25.83 6.46 19.15
N ILE A 47 25.03 5.69 19.88
CA ILE A 47 25.36 4.35 20.35
C ILE A 47 24.31 3.38 19.80
N ASN A 48 24.73 2.13 19.52
CA ASN A 48 23.84 1.05 19.09
C ASN A 48 22.94 1.41 17.88
N THR A 49 23.55 1.76 16.75
CA THR A 49 22.84 2.19 15.52
C THR A 49 22.12 1.06 14.76
N LYS A 50 22.23 -0.18 15.24
CA LYS A 50 21.63 -1.38 14.64
C LYS A 50 20.20 -1.63 15.12
N GLU A 51 19.82 -1.03 16.24
CA GLU A 51 18.52 -1.20 16.86
C GLU A 51 17.83 0.16 16.99
N VAL A 52 16.53 0.19 16.70
CA VAL A 52 15.71 1.39 16.76
C VAL A 52 14.37 1.10 17.44
N PHE A 53 13.85 2.11 18.10
CA PHE A 53 12.51 2.07 18.67
C PHE A 53 11.53 2.68 17.67
N VAL A 54 10.49 1.93 17.33
CA VAL A 54 9.45 2.33 16.39
C VAL A 54 8.13 2.39 17.15
N CYS A 55 7.49 3.56 17.16
CA CYS A 55 6.15 3.72 17.71
C CYS A 55 5.14 3.32 16.63
N ILE A 56 4.38 2.24 16.87
CA ILE A 56 3.33 1.76 15.96
C ILE A 56 1.99 2.38 16.35
N SER A 57 1.76 2.54 17.66
CA SER A 57 0.59 3.22 18.22
C SER A 57 1.02 4.04 19.45
N PRO A 58 0.14 4.91 19.99
CA PRO A 58 0.45 5.70 21.19
C PRO A 58 0.85 4.86 22.40
N GLU A 59 0.41 3.60 22.46
CA GLU A 59 0.65 2.68 23.57
C GLU A 59 1.69 1.60 23.24
N LEU A 60 2.12 1.50 21.97
CA LEU A 60 2.98 0.43 21.49
C LEU A 60 4.25 0.97 20.83
N THR A 61 5.36 0.74 21.53
CA THR A 61 6.71 0.97 21.02
C THR A 61 7.43 -0.37 20.87
N LEU A 62 7.87 -0.66 19.65
CA LEU A 62 8.57 -1.88 19.30
C LEU A 62 10.06 -1.61 19.12
N LYS A 63 10.90 -2.41 19.78
CA LYS A 63 12.34 -2.43 19.51
C LYS A 63 12.60 -3.36 18.32
N THR A 64 13.20 -2.83 17.25
CA THR A 64 13.47 -3.58 16.01
C THR A 64 14.86 -3.30 15.49
N THR A 65 15.32 -4.10 14.54
CA THR A 65 16.55 -3.81 13.78
C THR A 65 16.33 -2.63 12.84
N THR A 66 17.38 -1.85 12.57
CA THR A 66 17.35 -0.73 11.62
C THR A 66 16.85 -1.15 10.24
N GLN A 67 17.25 -2.34 9.75
CA GLN A 67 16.78 -2.88 8.47
C GLN A 67 15.26 -3.10 8.45
N ALA A 68 14.71 -3.80 9.46
CA ALA A 68 13.27 -4.02 9.57
C ALA A 68 12.48 -2.70 9.65
N CYS A 69 13.02 -1.69 10.32
CA CYS A 69 12.43 -0.36 10.36
C CYS A 69 12.40 0.31 8.98
N GLN A 70 13.50 0.22 8.21
CA GLN A 70 13.54 0.72 6.82
C GLN A 70 12.49 0.04 5.95
N ASP A 71 12.29 -1.28 6.10
CA ASP A 71 11.27 -2.01 5.35
C ASP A 71 9.84 -1.61 5.75
N MET A 72 9.60 -1.28 7.03
CA MET A 72 8.32 -0.75 7.50
C MET A 72 8.02 0.63 6.90
N ILE A 73 9.02 1.53 6.92
CA ILE A 73 8.89 2.88 6.36
C ILE A 73 8.66 2.81 4.84
N SER A 74 9.41 1.96 4.14
CA SER A 74 9.30 1.80 2.69
C SER A 74 7.91 1.30 2.28
N ARG A 75 7.36 0.34 3.03
CA ARG A 75 5.96 -0.11 2.85
C ARG A 75 4.97 1.03 3.07
N LYS A 76 5.15 1.81 4.13
CA LYS A 76 4.26 2.95 4.42
C LYS A 76 4.31 4.03 3.34
N ILE A 77 5.48 4.30 2.77
CA ILE A 77 5.63 5.22 1.62
C ILE A 77 4.90 4.67 0.39
N ALA A 78 4.97 3.36 0.13
CA ALA A 78 4.25 2.74 -0.96
C ALA A 78 2.72 2.88 -0.79
N ASP A 79 2.21 2.64 0.42
CA ASP A 79 0.79 2.83 0.74
C ASP A 79 0.34 4.28 0.52
N LEU A 80 1.13 5.26 1.00
CA LEU A 80 0.86 6.68 0.80
C LEU A 80 0.88 7.08 -0.68
N ASN A 81 1.78 6.51 -1.48
CA ASN A 81 1.82 6.76 -2.92
C ASN A 81 0.59 6.18 -3.63
N LEU A 82 0.09 5.01 -3.20
CA LEU A 82 -1.13 4.42 -3.73
C LEU A 82 -2.33 5.33 -3.41
N GLU A 83 -2.42 5.79 -2.17
CA GLU A 83 -3.47 6.70 -1.72
C GLU A 83 -3.45 8.02 -2.49
N LEU A 84 -2.29 8.66 -2.63
CA LEU A 84 -2.12 9.86 -3.46
C LEU A 84 -2.52 9.63 -4.93
N GLN A 85 -2.28 8.43 -5.49
CA GLN A 85 -2.74 8.10 -6.85
C GLN A 85 -4.26 7.99 -6.94
N THR A 86 -4.95 7.49 -5.90
CA THR A 86 -6.41 7.46 -5.88
C THR A 86 -7.00 8.87 -5.90
N TYR A 87 -6.38 9.81 -5.18
CA TYR A 87 -6.78 11.22 -5.18
C TYR A 87 -6.47 11.95 -6.49
N LYS A 88 -5.40 11.57 -7.21
CA LYS A 88 -5.05 12.17 -8.52
C LYS A 88 -5.85 11.61 -9.71
N LYS A 89 -6.58 10.51 -9.52
CA LYS A 89 -7.32 9.82 -10.59
C LYS A 89 -8.73 10.32 -10.94
N PRO A 90 -9.41 11.27 -10.27
CA PRO A 90 -10.77 11.63 -10.68
C PRO A 90 -10.89 12.70 -11.78
N GLU A 91 -9.82 13.32 -12.30
CA GLU A 91 -9.99 14.41 -13.29
C GLU A 91 -9.82 14.00 -14.76
N LYS A 92 -8.99 12.99 -15.06
CA LYS A 92 -8.74 12.62 -16.48
C LYS A 92 -9.95 12.03 -17.19
N THR A 93 -10.90 11.44 -16.45
CA THR A 93 -12.09 10.85 -17.04
C THR A 93 -13.09 11.91 -17.50
N ILE A 94 -13.17 13.07 -16.83
CA ILE A 94 -14.17 14.09 -17.16
C ILE A 94 -13.79 14.75 -18.49
N ASP A 95 -12.53 15.14 -18.67
CA ASP A 95 -12.08 15.76 -19.93
C ASP A 95 -12.12 14.78 -21.12
N GLU A 96 -11.79 13.50 -20.91
CA GLU A 96 -11.92 12.46 -21.93
C GLU A 96 -13.39 12.15 -22.27
N ILE A 97 -14.29 12.20 -21.29
CA ILE A 97 -15.75 12.07 -21.50
C ILE A 97 -16.30 13.30 -22.23
N PHE A 98 -15.89 14.52 -21.87
CA PHE A 98 -16.29 15.75 -22.57
C PHE A 98 -15.76 15.80 -24.00
N GLN A 99 -14.52 15.37 -24.24
CA GLN A 99 -13.98 15.26 -25.59
C GLN A 99 -14.74 14.22 -26.42
N ARG A 100 -15.11 13.06 -25.85
CA ARG A 100 -15.97 12.07 -26.53
C ARG A 100 -17.37 12.59 -26.81
N LEU A 101 -18.00 13.30 -25.88
CA LEU A 101 -19.32 13.91 -26.07
C LEU A 101 -19.29 14.96 -27.20
N LYS A 102 -18.23 15.77 -27.26
CA LYS A 102 -18.07 16.80 -28.31
C LYS A 102 -17.85 16.21 -29.71
N VAL A 103 -17.22 15.03 -29.80
CA VAL A 103 -17.06 14.31 -31.07
C VAL A 103 -18.40 13.70 -31.52
N LEU A 104 -19.19 13.14 -30.60
CA LEU A 104 -20.51 12.58 -30.92
C LEU A 104 -21.52 13.64 -31.39
N GLU A 105 -21.49 14.85 -30.82
CA GLU A 105 -22.33 15.97 -31.31
C GLU A 105 -21.97 16.43 -32.73
N GLN A 106 -20.73 16.25 -33.17
CA GLN A 106 -20.30 16.58 -34.54
C GLN A 106 -20.70 15.51 -35.57
N GLU A 107 -20.81 14.25 -35.16
CA GLU A 107 -21.28 13.16 -36.01
C GLU A 107 -22.81 13.24 -36.26
N GLU A 108 -23.59 13.70 -35.29
CA GLU A 108 -25.04 13.92 -35.50
C GLU A 108 -25.33 15.11 -36.42
N ASN A 109 -24.52 16.18 -36.37
CA ASN A 109 -24.70 17.36 -37.23
C ASN A 109 -24.26 17.17 -38.69
N SER A 110 -23.49 16.14 -39.01
CA SER A 110 -23.02 15.86 -40.38
C SER A 110 -23.95 14.92 -41.16
N THR A 111 -25.00 14.39 -40.53
CA THR A 111 -26.00 13.53 -41.20
C THR A 111 -27.23 14.29 -41.71
N SER A 112 -27.20 15.64 -41.69
CA SER A 112 -28.29 16.50 -42.21
C SER A 112 -28.23 16.75 -43.73
N CYS A 113 -27.39 16.04 -44.49
CA CYS A 113 -27.13 16.36 -45.89
C CYS A 113 -27.46 15.22 -46.86
N LEU A 114 -28.71 14.73 -46.89
CA LEU A 114 -29.26 14.10 -48.09
C LEU A 114 -30.72 14.53 -48.27
N GLY A 115 -30.90 15.61 -49.03
CA GLY A 115 -32.17 15.96 -49.62
C GLY A 115 -32.55 15.00 -50.75
N GLN A 116 -33.84 14.65 -50.77
CA GLN A 116 -34.70 14.26 -51.90
C GLN A 116 -34.15 13.31 -52.98
N ILE A 117 -34.85 12.19 -53.20
CA ILE A 117 -35.39 11.76 -54.52
C ILE A 117 -36.38 10.59 -54.33
N VAL A 118 -37.64 10.89 -54.71
CA VAL A 118 -38.65 10.06 -55.41
C VAL A 118 -39.45 9.00 -54.64
N GLU A 119 -40.74 9.32 -54.48
CA GLU A 119 -41.86 8.39 -54.30
C GLU A 119 -41.92 7.31 -55.39
N LYS A 120 -42.06 6.05 -54.97
CA LYS A 120 -42.95 5.07 -55.60
C LYS A 120 -43.44 4.07 -54.53
N PRO A 121 -44.73 3.67 -54.55
CA PRO A 121 -45.36 2.98 -53.44
C PRO A 121 -45.14 1.46 -53.53
N GLN A 122 -44.87 0.80 -52.41
CA GLN A 122 -45.16 -0.62 -52.25
C GLN A 122 -45.65 -0.90 -50.83
N GLU A 123 -46.71 -1.69 -50.81
CA GLU A 123 -47.66 -1.99 -49.74
C GLU A 123 -47.06 -2.71 -48.50
N PRO A 124 -47.83 -2.76 -47.39
CA PRO A 124 -47.28 -2.95 -46.05
C PRO A 124 -47.15 -4.43 -45.68
N MET A 125 -46.00 -4.81 -45.11
CA MET A 125 -45.94 -6.00 -44.25
C MET A 125 -46.09 -5.60 -42.79
N VAL A 126 -47.28 -5.94 -42.33
CA VAL A 126 -47.82 -5.91 -40.98
C VAL A 126 -47.03 -6.87 -40.06
N ILE A 127 -47.10 -6.61 -38.73
CA ILE A 127 -47.00 -7.58 -37.61
C ILE A 127 -45.55 -7.90 -37.13
N LYS A 128 -45.14 -7.74 -35.86
CA LYS A 128 -45.78 -7.40 -34.59
C LYS A 128 -44.71 -6.97 -33.58
N GLU A 129 -45.10 -6.07 -32.70
CA GLU A 129 -44.49 -5.81 -31.39
C GLU A 129 -44.25 -7.11 -30.60
N LYS A 130 -43.17 -7.12 -29.80
CA LYS A 130 -43.26 -7.50 -28.39
C LYS A 130 -42.06 -6.97 -27.61
N SER A 131 -42.41 -6.06 -26.72
CA SER A 131 -41.64 -5.50 -25.62
C SER A 131 -41.37 -6.53 -24.51
N ALA A 132 -40.42 -6.15 -23.64
CA ALA A 132 -40.23 -6.59 -22.26
C ALA A 132 -39.68 -8.01 -22.01
N GLU A 133 -38.47 -8.08 -21.44
CA GLU A 133 -38.28 -8.46 -20.03
C GLU A 133 -36.82 -8.30 -19.59
N ILE A 134 -36.62 -7.39 -18.64
CA ILE A 134 -35.52 -7.38 -17.70
C ILE A 134 -35.86 -8.42 -16.63
N GLU A 135 -34.94 -9.32 -16.26
CA GLU A 135 -34.64 -9.69 -14.85
C GLU A 135 -33.88 -11.04 -14.72
N LYS A 136 -32.87 -11.01 -13.84
CA LYS A 136 -32.43 -12.08 -12.92
C LYS A 136 -31.89 -13.40 -13.51
N LYS A 137 -30.57 -13.56 -13.40
CA LYS A 137 -29.96 -14.43 -12.36
C LYS A 137 -28.44 -14.33 -12.33
N VAL A 138 -27.98 -13.60 -11.33
CA VAL A 138 -26.72 -13.84 -10.62
C VAL A 138 -26.69 -15.32 -10.20
N ARG A 139 -25.61 -16.03 -10.54
CA ARG A 139 -25.13 -17.18 -9.78
C ARG A 139 -23.66 -16.98 -9.47
N PHE A 140 -23.43 -16.75 -8.17
CA PHE A 140 -22.22 -17.11 -7.45
C PHE A 140 -22.04 -18.64 -7.45
N GLU A 141 -20.88 -19.09 -6.98
CA GLU A 141 -20.36 -20.48 -6.82
C GLU A 141 -19.40 -20.86 -7.98
N ASP A 142 -18.12 -21.19 -7.79
CA ASP A 142 -17.43 -21.58 -6.56
C ASP A 142 -15.93 -21.26 -6.57
N VAL A 143 -15.50 -20.93 -5.37
CA VAL A 143 -14.15 -20.84 -4.86
C VAL A 143 -13.40 -22.16 -5.11
N LYS A 144 -12.36 -22.13 -5.94
CA LYS A 144 -11.37 -23.21 -6.02
C LYS A 144 -10.15 -22.85 -5.18
N VAL A 145 -10.31 -23.01 -3.87
CA VAL A 145 -9.20 -23.17 -2.92
C VAL A 145 -8.53 -24.50 -3.27
N MET A 146 -7.31 -24.45 -3.81
CA MET A 146 -6.38 -25.57 -3.70
C MET A 146 -5.47 -25.31 -2.51
N GLU A 147 -5.87 -25.88 -1.39
CA GLU A 147 -4.95 -26.33 -0.34
C GLU A 147 -3.89 -27.23 -0.97
N LYS A 148 -2.62 -26.87 -0.77
CA LYS A 148 -1.52 -27.84 -0.72
C LYS A 148 -0.63 -27.48 0.47
N ILE A 149 -1.04 -27.98 1.62
CA ILE A 149 -0.17 -28.30 2.75
C ILE A 149 0.61 -29.58 2.34
N PRO A 150 1.93 -29.64 2.56
CA PRO A 150 2.57 -30.89 2.89
C PRO A 150 3.03 -30.84 4.35
N GLU A 151 2.29 -31.58 5.16
CA GLU A 151 2.66 -31.99 6.51
C GLU A 151 3.57 -33.22 6.41
N GLU A 152 4.47 -33.33 7.39
CA GLU A 152 5.22 -34.53 7.78
C GLU A 152 6.33 -35.05 6.85
N ALA A 153 7.56 -34.68 7.21
CA ALA A 153 8.61 -35.68 7.40
C ALA A 153 9.15 -35.55 8.82
N LEU A 154 8.73 -36.49 9.65
CA LEU A 154 9.21 -36.84 10.97
C LEU A 154 10.69 -37.27 10.92
N GLU A 155 11.35 -37.27 12.08
CA GLU A 155 12.69 -37.82 12.40
C GLU A 155 13.87 -36.85 12.11
N THR A 156 14.75 -36.46 13.04
CA THR A 156 15.30 -37.10 14.26
C THR A 156 15.84 -36.04 15.25
N GLU A 157 15.53 -36.18 16.54
CA GLU A 157 16.39 -35.69 17.64
C GLU A 157 17.79 -36.37 17.58
N PRO A 158 18.91 -35.74 18.04
CA PRO A 158 19.23 -35.83 19.47
C PRO A 158 20.04 -34.67 20.12
N LYS A 159 19.80 -34.55 21.43
CA LYS A 159 20.75 -34.26 22.52
C LYS A 159 21.29 -32.83 22.67
N ALA A 160 20.59 -32.10 23.53
CA ALA A 160 21.11 -31.58 24.79
C ALA A 160 22.64 -31.30 24.86
N LYS A 161 23.03 -30.03 24.73
CA LYS A 161 24.18 -29.50 25.46
C LYS A 161 23.69 -28.55 26.53
N VAL A 162 23.47 -29.17 27.69
CA VAL A 162 23.23 -28.53 28.97
C VAL A 162 24.37 -27.56 29.27
N SER A 163 24.01 -26.28 29.36
CA SER A 163 24.44 -25.30 30.37
C SER A 163 25.83 -25.50 31.00
N ARG A 164 26.82 -24.74 30.51
CA ARG A 164 28.06 -24.43 31.24
C ARG A 164 27.82 -23.61 32.53
N PHE A 165 26.60 -23.14 32.78
CA PHE A 165 26.29 -22.26 33.90
C PHE A 165 25.98 -23.01 35.21
N LYS A 166 25.66 -24.31 35.15
CA LYS A 166 25.43 -25.13 36.35
C LYS A 166 26.69 -25.77 36.95
N GLN A 167 27.84 -25.74 36.25
CA GLN A 167 29.10 -26.23 36.81
C GLN A 167 29.75 -25.26 37.79
N GLU A 168 29.44 -23.97 37.72
CA GLU A 168 30.07 -22.94 38.57
C GLU A 168 29.42 -22.79 39.96
N MET A 169 28.18 -23.28 40.13
CA MET A 169 27.47 -23.22 41.42
C MET A 169 27.73 -24.43 42.33
N ALA A 170 28.30 -25.53 41.80
CA ALA A 170 28.63 -26.72 42.59
C ALA A 170 30.01 -26.62 43.27
N SER A 171 30.92 -25.79 42.76
CA SER A 171 32.27 -25.59 43.29
C SER A 171 32.36 -24.58 44.44
N LYS A 172 31.29 -23.83 44.74
CA LYS A 172 31.24 -22.89 45.89
C LYS A 172 30.58 -23.44 47.16
N ARG A 173 30.22 -24.74 47.19
CA ARG A 173 29.64 -25.40 48.39
C ARG A 173 30.56 -26.42 49.06
N LYS A 174 31.83 -26.53 48.63
CA LYS A 174 32.85 -27.41 49.24
C LYS A 174 34.20 -26.72 49.48
N ALA A 175 34.19 -25.42 49.69
CA ALA A 175 35.32 -24.68 50.25
C ALA A 175 34.88 -24.04 51.56
#